data_AF-A0A6N1DLE9-F1
#
_entry.id   AF-A0A6N1DLE9-F1
#
_cell.length_a   1.000
_cell.length_b   1.000
_cell.length_c   1.000
_cell.angle_alpha   90.00
_cell.angle_beta   90.00
_cell.angle_gamma   90.00
#
_symmetry.space_group_name_H-M   'P 1'
#
loop_
_entity.id
_entity.type
_entity.pdbx_description
1 polymer ?
#
loop_
_entity_poly.entity_id
_entity_poly.type
_entity_poly.pdbx_seq_one_letter_code
_entity_poly.pdbx_strand_id
1 'polypeptide(L)'
;MKRGVRRTLSVGVAISLGAVGLGLAGCERAGEQPASLMLTFMEQEHGSEPYLTRTLVTREFMRMDGGEDADDFVLFDRGTQTIYSVNNMNGNILVIEPRAVEEAPGMALELDEERVELGDALPEAVAGHDAQRHRFIANGEVCNEVVSVPGLYDEAVAAVGEFLTVLAGQHGASLAMVPPDMRRPCDLATHIYAPARHLEHGLPVWERSEDGAVGRYLTAHEPAWPVDEALFRLPESYERYSLGGF
;
A
#
# COMPACT_ATOMS: atom_id res chain seq x y z
N MET A 1 48.41 58.62 35.20
CA MET A 1 49.90 58.66 35.18
C MET A 1 50.45 57.48 35.95
N LYS A 2 51.48 56.81 35.40
CA LYS A 2 52.30 55.67 35.91
C LYS A 2 51.59 54.30 35.84
N ARG A 3 51.90 53.42 34.86
CA ARG A 3 53.11 52.56 34.68
C ARG A 3 53.48 51.86 36.00
N GLY A 4 53.60 50.54 36.15
CA GLY A 4 53.58 49.39 35.25
C GLY A 4 54.23 48.21 35.99
N VAL A 5 54.50 47.13 35.25
CA VAL A 5 55.43 46.02 35.53
C VAL A 5 54.86 44.75 36.18
N ARG A 6 55.15 43.66 35.45
CA ARG A 6 54.89 42.22 35.64
C ARG A 6 55.58 41.63 36.87
N ARG A 7 54.96 40.61 37.46
CA ARG A 7 55.65 39.42 38.00
C ARG A 7 54.82 38.16 37.76
N THR A 8 55.51 37.14 37.25
CA THR A 8 55.07 35.77 36.96
C THR A 8 55.38 34.82 38.14
N LEU A 9 54.78 33.61 38.08
CA LEU A 9 55.02 32.38 38.89
C LEU A 9 54.26 32.34 40.25
N SER A 10 53.50 31.33 40.66
CA SER A 10 53.46 29.89 40.31
C SER A 10 52.11 29.24 40.64
N VAL A 11 51.75 28.25 39.82
CA VAL A 11 51.10 26.95 40.10
C VAL A 11 50.01 26.87 41.19
N GLY A 12 48.77 26.70 40.72
CA GLY A 12 47.68 26.07 41.45
C GLY A 12 46.79 25.34 40.45
N VAL A 13 46.93 24.02 40.38
CA VAL A 13 46.08 23.14 39.58
C VAL A 13 44.68 23.16 40.17
N ALA A 14 43.70 23.65 39.41
CA ALA A 14 42.29 23.43 39.67
C ALA A 14 41.69 22.79 38.42
N ILE A 15 41.43 21.48 38.53
CA ILE A 15 40.69 20.71 37.54
C ILE A 15 39.22 21.10 37.69
N SER A 16 38.71 21.89 36.76
CA SER A 16 37.27 22.09 36.57
C SER A 16 36.85 21.29 35.32
N LEU A 17 36.14 20.19 35.57
CA LEU A 17 35.46 19.40 34.55
C LEU A 17 34.53 20.32 33.73
N GLY A 18 34.79 20.42 32.43
CA GLY A 18 33.81 20.90 31.48
C GLY A 18 32.69 19.87 31.35
N ALA A 19 31.47 20.26 31.70
CA ALA A 19 30.27 19.52 31.34
C ALA A 19 30.05 19.72 29.83
N VAL A 20 30.49 18.74 29.04
CA VAL A 20 30.07 18.55 27.66
C VAL A 20 28.60 18.14 27.72
N GLY A 21 27.71 19.05 27.30
CA GLY A 21 26.31 18.73 27.06
C GLY A 21 26.21 17.77 25.88
N LEU A 22 26.08 16.48 26.17
CA LEU A 22 25.65 15.48 25.19
C LEU A 22 24.20 15.81 24.82
N GLY A 23 23.99 16.34 23.62
CA GLY A 23 22.68 16.36 22.99
C GLY A 23 22.23 14.92 22.78
N LEU A 24 21.17 14.52 23.49
CA LEU A 24 20.42 13.32 23.18
C LEU A 24 19.69 13.59 21.86
N ALA A 25 20.31 13.18 20.76
CA ALA A 25 19.58 12.91 19.53
C ALA A 25 18.63 11.75 19.84
N GLY A 26 17.36 12.06 20.08
CA GLY A 26 16.32 11.06 20.12
C GLY A 26 16.20 10.46 18.73
N CYS A 27 16.64 9.22 18.56
CA CYS A 27 16.09 8.39 17.50
C CYS A 27 14.61 8.21 17.84
N GLU A 28 13.73 8.92 17.13
CA GLU A 28 12.36 8.46 16.97
C GLU A 28 12.43 7.03 16.46
N ARG A 29 12.13 6.07 17.33
CA ARG A 29 11.90 4.70 16.89
C ARG A 29 10.66 4.78 16.02
N ALA A 30 10.80 4.44 14.73
CA ALA A 30 9.66 3.98 13.95
C ALA A 30 8.90 2.98 14.82
N GLY A 31 7.63 3.27 15.10
CA GLY A 31 6.81 2.44 15.97
C GLY A 31 6.81 1.00 15.46
N GLU A 32 6.86 0.03 16.37
CA GLU A 32 6.75 -1.38 15.99
C GLU A 32 5.38 -1.61 15.37
N GLN A 33 5.35 -1.96 14.08
CA GLN A 33 4.12 -2.26 13.35
C GLN A 33 3.44 -3.50 13.94
N PRO A 34 2.09 -3.55 13.96
CA PRO A 34 1.39 -4.69 14.53
C PRO A 34 1.70 -5.97 13.72
N ALA A 35 1.77 -7.11 14.39
CA ALA A 35 2.02 -8.40 13.74
C ALA A 35 0.88 -8.84 12.80
N SER A 36 -0.32 -8.30 13.04
CA SER A 36 -1.53 -8.53 12.26
C SER A 36 -2.36 -7.25 12.20
N LEU A 37 -3.10 -7.08 11.12
CA LEU A 37 -3.95 -5.93 10.88
C LEU A 37 -5.23 -6.35 10.16
N MET A 38 -6.36 -5.83 10.59
CA MET A 38 -7.60 -5.84 9.83
C MET A 38 -7.91 -4.43 9.35
N LEU A 39 -8.23 -4.29 8.06
CA LEU A 39 -8.74 -3.08 7.43
C LEU A 39 -10.12 -3.39 6.86
N THR A 40 -11.08 -2.49 7.07
CA THR A 40 -12.40 -2.57 6.43
C THR A 40 -12.57 -1.39 5.50
N PHE A 41 -12.93 -1.68 4.26
CA PHE A 41 -13.24 -0.67 3.24
C PHE A 41 -14.70 -0.74 2.88
N MET A 42 -15.26 0.40 2.51
CA MET A 42 -16.46 0.44 1.67
C MET A 42 -16.01 0.64 0.23
N GLU A 43 -16.44 -0.24 -0.65
CA GLU A 43 -16.14 -0.21 -2.08
C GLU A 43 -17.37 0.16 -2.89
N GLN A 44 -17.13 0.82 -4.03
CA GLN A 44 -18.11 1.18 -5.02
C GLN A 44 -17.57 0.75 -6.38
N GLU A 45 -18.36 -0.04 -7.12
CA GLU A 45 -18.07 -0.36 -8.51
C GLU A 45 -19.18 0.13 -9.44
N HIS A 46 -18.86 0.29 -10.71
CA HIS A 46 -19.81 0.79 -11.71
C HIS A 46 -21.08 -0.06 -11.77
N GLY A 47 -22.23 0.53 -11.42
CA GLY A 47 -23.54 -0.10 -11.51
C GLY A 47 -23.89 -1.06 -10.37
N SER A 48 -23.09 -1.06 -9.29
CA SER A 48 -23.36 -1.80 -8.05
C SER A 48 -23.74 -0.85 -6.91
N GLU A 49 -24.42 -1.37 -5.90
CA GLU A 49 -24.54 -0.68 -4.61
C GLU A 49 -23.22 -0.79 -3.86
N PRO A 50 -22.82 0.23 -3.06
CA PRO A 50 -21.65 0.12 -2.20
C PRO A 50 -21.70 -1.10 -1.28
N TYR A 51 -20.55 -1.75 -1.09
CA TYR A 51 -20.43 -2.95 -0.26
C TYR A 51 -19.15 -2.93 0.57
N LEU A 52 -19.14 -3.66 1.69
CA LEU A 52 -17.98 -3.75 2.55
C LEU A 52 -17.02 -4.83 2.06
N THR A 53 -15.73 -4.55 2.17
CA THR A 53 -14.66 -5.53 2.03
C THR A 53 -13.76 -5.48 3.26
N ARG A 54 -13.13 -6.61 3.56
CA ARG A 54 -12.19 -6.75 4.66
C ARG A 54 -10.86 -7.25 4.12
N THR A 55 -9.78 -6.56 4.48
CA THR A 55 -8.41 -6.97 4.20
C THR A 55 -7.72 -7.34 5.51
N LEU A 56 -7.22 -8.57 5.60
CA LEU A 56 -6.42 -9.08 6.71
C LEU A 56 -4.96 -9.17 6.27
N VAL A 57 -4.04 -8.60 7.03
CA VAL A 57 -2.61 -8.61 6.72
C VAL A 57 -1.84 -9.23 7.88
N THR A 58 -0.96 -10.18 7.55
CA THR A 58 0.12 -10.69 8.40
C THR A 58 1.45 -10.56 7.65
N ARG A 59 2.54 -10.99 8.29
CA ARG A 59 3.85 -11.05 7.62
C ARG A 59 3.86 -12.03 6.45
N GLU A 60 3.13 -13.13 6.57
CA GLU A 60 3.14 -14.22 5.61
C GLU A 60 2.03 -14.09 4.55
N PHE A 61 0.90 -13.50 4.91
CA PHE A 61 -0.28 -13.50 4.06
C PHE A 61 -1.00 -12.15 4.01
N MET A 62 -1.69 -11.92 2.91
CA MET A 62 -2.78 -10.95 2.83
C MET A 62 -4.04 -11.67 2.35
N ARG A 63 -5.18 -11.45 3.02
CA ARG A 63 -6.48 -11.98 2.61
C ARG A 63 -7.46 -10.85 2.37
N MET A 64 -8.25 -10.93 1.32
CA MET A 64 -9.36 -10.03 1.03
C MET A 64 -10.66 -10.84 0.93
N ASP A 65 -11.71 -10.44 1.65
CA ASP A 65 -13.04 -11.08 1.62
C ASP A 65 -14.16 -10.05 1.89
N GLY A 66 -15.41 -10.51 1.89
CA GLY A 66 -16.61 -9.68 2.13
C GLY A 66 -16.87 -9.33 3.59
N GLY A 67 -16.00 -9.76 4.52
CA GLY A 67 -16.16 -9.56 5.96
C GLY A 67 -16.73 -10.78 6.70
N GLU A 68 -17.29 -11.76 6.00
CA GLU A 68 -17.67 -13.05 6.60
C GLU A 68 -16.64 -14.13 6.26
N ASP A 69 -16.28 -14.97 7.25
CA ASP A 69 -15.22 -15.96 7.10
C ASP A 69 -15.56 -17.06 6.06
N ALA A 70 -16.85 -17.25 5.77
CA ALA A 70 -17.37 -18.20 4.80
C ALA A 70 -17.49 -17.63 3.37
N ASP A 71 -17.19 -16.35 3.16
CA ASP A 71 -17.24 -15.71 1.85
C ASP A 71 -16.18 -16.26 0.90
N ASP A 72 -16.41 -16.06 -0.40
CA ASP A 72 -15.34 -16.10 -1.40
C ASP A 72 -14.21 -15.15 -0.96
N PHE A 73 -12.97 -15.57 -1.18
CA PHE A 73 -11.82 -14.79 -0.73
C PHE A 73 -10.67 -14.85 -1.71
N VAL A 74 -9.83 -13.82 -1.65
CA VAL A 74 -8.52 -13.80 -2.28
C VAL A 74 -7.48 -13.96 -1.18
N LEU A 75 -6.61 -14.96 -1.30
CA LEU A 75 -5.46 -15.15 -0.44
C LEU A 75 -4.18 -14.91 -1.24
N PHE A 76 -3.37 -13.98 -0.78
CA PHE A 76 -2.04 -13.71 -1.29
C PHE A 76 -1.00 -14.30 -0.33
N ASP A 77 -0.28 -15.32 -0.80
CA ASP A 77 0.93 -15.82 -0.13
C ASP A 77 2.10 -14.91 -0.50
N ARG A 78 2.62 -14.19 0.47
CA ARG A 78 3.70 -13.21 0.27
C ARG A 78 5.06 -13.89 0.08
N GLY A 79 5.24 -15.07 0.66
CA GLY A 79 6.47 -15.84 0.56
C GLY A 79 6.69 -16.41 -0.84
N THR A 80 5.63 -16.89 -1.48
CA THR A 80 5.68 -17.40 -2.87
C THR A 80 5.19 -16.38 -3.91
N GLN A 81 4.73 -15.21 -3.46
CA GLN A 81 4.08 -14.18 -4.29
C GLN A 81 2.95 -14.75 -5.15
N THR A 82 2.16 -15.67 -4.60
CA THR A 82 1.08 -16.35 -5.33
C THR A 82 -0.28 -15.86 -4.85
N ILE A 83 -1.16 -15.53 -5.79
CA ILE A 83 -2.55 -15.16 -5.51
C ILE A 83 -3.44 -16.38 -5.74
N TYR A 84 -4.29 -16.67 -4.76
CA TYR A 84 -5.32 -17.69 -4.80
C TYR A 84 -6.68 -16.99 -4.72
N SER A 85 -7.45 -16.99 -5.80
CA SER A 85 -8.84 -16.55 -5.79
C SER A 85 -9.73 -17.76 -5.59
N VAL A 86 -10.37 -17.83 -4.42
CA VAL A 86 -11.14 -18.97 -3.94
C VAL A 86 -12.62 -18.68 -4.13
N ASN A 87 -13.31 -19.53 -4.88
CA ASN A 87 -14.74 -19.50 -5.03
C ASN A 87 -15.38 -20.68 -4.30
N ASN A 88 -16.04 -20.40 -3.18
CA ASN A 88 -16.64 -21.42 -2.32
C ASN A 88 -17.88 -22.05 -2.95
N MET A 89 -18.64 -21.28 -3.73
CA MET A 89 -19.84 -21.78 -4.42
C MET A 89 -19.50 -22.85 -5.46
N ASN A 90 -18.44 -22.65 -6.24
CA ASN A 90 -18.01 -23.54 -7.31
C ASN A 90 -16.98 -24.59 -6.84
N GLY A 91 -16.39 -24.41 -5.65
CA GLY A 91 -15.38 -25.32 -5.11
C GLY A 91 -14.09 -25.31 -5.91
N ASN A 92 -13.67 -24.12 -6.38
CA ASN A 92 -12.46 -23.97 -7.19
C ASN A 92 -11.56 -22.83 -6.71
N ILE A 93 -10.30 -22.90 -7.13
CA ILE A 93 -9.26 -21.93 -6.81
C ILE A 93 -8.53 -21.56 -8.11
N LEU A 94 -8.66 -20.30 -8.50
CA LEU A 94 -7.79 -19.72 -9.51
C LEU A 94 -6.44 -19.38 -8.85
N VAL A 95 -5.36 -19.94 -9.41
CA VAL A 95 -3.97 -19.71 -8.99
C VAL A 95 -3.29 -18.78 -9.99
N ILE A 96 -2.82 -17.63 -9.51
CA ILE A 96 -2.06 -16.64 -10.27
C ILE A 96 -0.66 -16.57 -9.67
N GLU A 97 0.30 -17.10 -10.43
CA GLU A 97 1.72 -17.12 -10.07
C GLU A 97 2.42 -15.81 -10.47
N PRO A 98 3.51 -15.42 -9.78
CA PRO A 98 4.24 -14.21 -10.12
C PRO A 98 4.89 -14.36 -11.49
N ARG A 99 4.79 -13.31 -12.31
CA ARG A 99 5.41 -13.26 -13.63
C ARG A 99 5.86 -11.84 -13.96
N ALA A 100 6.92 -11.73 -14.75
CA ALA A 100 7.40 -10.44 -15.20
C ALA A 100 6.46 -9.84 -16.26
N VAL A 101 6.39 -8.50 -16.30
CA VAL A 101 5.85 -7.76 -17.43
C VAL A 101 6.92 -7.72 -18.51
N GLU A 102 6.73 -8.46 -19.59
CA GLU A 102 7.70 -8.54 -20.70
C GLU A 102 7.29 -7.68 -21.89
N GLU A 103 5.99 -7.53 -22.12
CA GLU A 103 5.46 -6.73 -23.22
C GLU A 103 5.69 -5.23 -22.95
N ALA A 104 6.06 -4.49 -23.99
CA ALA A 104 6.17 -3.04 -23.91
C ALA A 104 4.77 -2.40 -24.01
N PRO A 105 4.58 -1.15 -23.50
CA PRO A 105 3.27 -0.49 -23.50
C PRO A 105 2.65 -0.30 -24.88
N GLY A 106 3.46 -0.36 -25.95
CA GLY A 106 3.01 -0.07 -27.32
C GLY A 106 2.76 1.41 -27.58
N MET A 107 3.01 2.26 -26.58
CA MET A 107 2.98 3.72 -26.65
C MET A 107 4.02 4.32 -25.69
N ALA A 108 4.37 5.58 -25.88
CA ALA A 108 5.09 6.31 -24.84
C ALA A 108 4.13 6.51 -23.65
N LEU A 109 4.56 6.12 -22.46
CA LEU A 109 3.79 6.25 -21.23
C LEU A 109 4.46 7.31 -20.34
N GLU A 110 3.89 8.50 -20.34
CA GLU A 110 4.30 9.63 -19.51
C GLU A 110 3.49 9.59 -18.21
N LEU A 111 4.19 9.43 -17.10
CA LEU A 111 3.60 9.32 -15.77
C LEU A 111 3.81 10.62 -15.01
N ASP A 112 2.74 11.20 -14.48
CA ASP A 112 2.79 12.44 -13.71
C ASP A 112 1.95 12.33 -12.43
N GLU A 113 2.22 13.22 -11.48
CA GLU A 113 1.56 13.26 -10.19
C GLU A 113 1.36 14.72 -9.75
N GLU A 114 0.16 15.02 -9.29
CA GLU A 114 -0.18 16.33 -8.73
C GLU A 114 -0.58 16.18 -7.27
N ARG A 115 0.09 16.88 -6.36
CA ARG A 115 -0.39 17.07 -5.00
C ARG A 115 -1.54 18.08 -5.00
N VAL A 116 -2.67 17.69 -4.44
CA VAL A 116 -3.89 18.51 -4.39
C VAL A 116 -4.18 18.88 -2.94
N GLU A 117 -4.85 20.02 -2.74
CA GLU A 117 -5.36 20.39 -1.42
C GLU A 117 -6.28 19.30 -0.86
N LEU A 118 -6.04 18.93 0.40
CA LEU A 118 -6.64 17.79 1.09
C LEU A 118 -8.16 17.96 1.31
N GLY A 119 -8.67 19.19 1.26
CA GLY A 119 -10.05 19.49 1.63
C GLY A 119 -10.33 19.20 3.12
N ASP A 120 -11.56 19.46 3.56
CA ASP A 120 -11.93 19.39 4.98
C ASP A 120 -12.46 18.01 5.41
N ALA A 121 -12.79 17.12 4.46
CA ALA A 121 -13.46 15.85 4.72
C ALA A 121 -12.49 14.67 4.55
N LEU A 122 -12.07 14.09 5.68
CA LEU A 122 -11.34 12.83 5.74
C LEU A 122 -12.26 11.71 6.28
N PRO A 123 -12.02 10.44 5.93
CA PRO A 123 -12.68 9.33 6.61
C PRO A 123 -12.45 9.40 8.13
N GLU A 124 -13.50 9.21 8.93
CA GLU A 124 -13.41 9.24 10.39
C GLU A 124 -12.40 8.23 10.93
N ALA A 125 -12.23 7.10 10.24
CA ALA A 125 -11.27 6.05 10.56
C ALA A 125 -9.81 6.55 10.69
N VAL A 126 -9.48 7.68 10.06
CA VAL A 126 -8.13 8.28 10.11
C VAL A 126 -8.11 9.69 10.67
N ALA A 127 -9.14 10.07 11.44
CA ALA A 127 -9.16 11.34 12.14
C ALA A 127 -7.91 11.52 13.01
N GLY A 128 -7.23 12.67 12.87
CA GLY A 128 -6.02 12.99 13.61
C GLY A 128 -4.71 12.47 13.00
N HIS A 129 -4.76 11.76 11.87
CA HIS A 129 -3.57 11.44 11.09
C HIS A 129 -3.27 12.50 10.03
N ASP A 130 -1.99 12.69 9.72
CA ASP A 130 -1.55 13.55 8.64
C ASP A 130 -1.81 12.88 7.28
N ALA A 131 -2.91 13.26 6.63
CA ALA A 131 -3.26 12.76 5.31
C ALA A 131 -2.75 13.68 4.19
N GLN A 132 -2.60 13.12 3.00
CA GLN A 132 -2.21 13.85 1.79
C GLN A 132 -3.00 13.36 0.59
N ARG A 133 -3.31 14.27 -0.33
CA ARG A 133 -4.12 13.98 -1.52
C ARG A 133 -3.29 14.16 -2.78
N HIS A 134 -3.33 13.15 -3.65
CA HIS A 134 -2.64 13.16 -4.93
C HIS A 134 -3.58 12.74 -6.06
N ARG A 135 -3.34 13.29 -7.24
CA ARG A 135 -3.87 12.80 -8.51
C ARG A 135 -2.75 12.12 -9.28
N PHE A 136 -3.03 10.94 -9.79
CA PHE A 136 -2.11 10.19 -10.61
C PHE A 136 -2.53 10.30 -12.06
N ILE A 137 -1.61 10.73 -12.91
CA ILE A 137 -1.86 11.05 -14.30
C ILE A 137 -1.03 10.11 -15.19
N ALA A 138 -1.59 9.75 -16.33
CA ALA A 138 -0.90 9.06 -17.42
C ALA A 138 -1.25 9.74 -18.75
N ASN A 139 -0.22 10.20 -19.49
CA ASN A 139 -0.37 10.89 -20.78
C ASN A 139 -1.37 12.07 -20.74
N GLY A 140 -1.43 12.79 -19.61
CA GLY A 140 -2.34 13.92 -19.40
C GLY A 140 -3.76 13.57 -18.97
N GLU A 141 -4.11 12.28 -18.84
CA GLU A 141 -5.40 11.80 -18.30
C GLU A 141 -5.26 11.53 -16.79
N VAL A 142 -6.21 11.99 -15.98
CA VAL A 142 -6.26 11.65 -14.55
C VAL A 142 -6.76 10.22 -14.42
N CYS A 143 -5.98 9.33 -13.83
CA CYS A 143 -6.33 7.93 -13.69
C CYS A 143 -7.10 7.66 -12.40
N ASN A 144 -6.57 8.18 -11.30
CA ASN A 144 -7.19 8.08 -10.00
C ASN A 144 -6.74 9.23 -9.10
N GLU A 145 -7.57 9.48 -8.10
CA GLU A 145 -7.28 10.38 -7.01
C GLU A 145 -7.26 9.59 -5.70
N VAL A 146 -6.27 9.87 -4.87
CA VAL A 146 -6.01 9.12 -3.66
C VAL A 146 -5.75 10.07 -2.50
N VAL A 147 -6.37 9.77 -1.37
CA VAL A 147 -5.96 10.30 -0.07
C VAL A 147 -5.21 9.19 0.65
N SER A 148 -3.96 9.45 1.02
CA SER A 148 -3.10 8.51 1.73
C SER A 148 -2.63 9.07 3.07
N VAL A 149 -2.30 8.18 4.00
CA VAL A 149 -1.69 8.51 5.29
C VAL A 149 -0.28 7.92 5.34
N PRO A 150 0.79 8.74 5.26
CA PRO A 150 2.18 8.28 5.37
C PRO A 150 2.47 7.64 6.73
N GLY A 151 3.23 6.53 6.74
CA GLY A 151 3.67 5.84 7.96
C GLY A 151 2.61 5.02 8.69
N LEU A 152 1.33 5.10 8.25
CA LEU A 152 0.26 4.29 8.80
C LEU A 152 0.29 2.90 8.14
N TYR A 153 0.59 1.87 8.93
CA TYR A 153 0.57 0.46 8.50
C TYR A 153 1.43 0.16 7.26
N ASP A 154 2.69 0.58 7.26
CA ASP A 154 3.61 0.39 6.13
C ASP A 154 3.72 -1.07 5.64
N GLU A 155 3.56 -2.04 6.55
CA GLU A 155 3.54 -3.46 6.20
C GLU A 155 2.33 -3.84 5.32
N ALA A 156 1.17 -3.24 5.59
CA ALA A 156 -0.02 -3.41 4.75
C ALA A 156 0.14 -2.73 3.40
N VAL A 157 0.77 -1.55 3.37
CA VAL A 157 1.13 -0.85 2.13
C VAL A 157 2.05 -1.73 1.27
N ALA A 158 3.07 -2.34 1.88
CA ALA A 158 3.96 -3.27 1.20
C ALA A 158 3.22 -4.51 0.67
N ALA A 159 2.36 -5.14 1.48
CA ALA A 159 1.59 -6.31 1.07
C ALA A 159 0.67 -6.01 -0.13
N VAL A 160 0.00 -4.85 -0.14
CA VAL A 160 -0.81 -4.42 -1.29
C VAL A 160 0.07 -4.16 -2.51
N GLY A 161 1.22 -3.51 -2.36
CA GLY A 161 2.15 -3.26 -3.47
C GLY A 161 2.71 -4.55 -4.10
N GLU A 162 3.07 -5.52 -3.27
CA GLU A 162 3.47 -6.86 -3.69
C GLU A 162 2.35 -7.57 -4.47
N PHE A 163 1.13 -7.56 -3.94
CA PHE A 163 -0.06 -8.13 -4.58
C PHE A 163 -0.34 -7.51 -5.95
N LEU A 164 -0.36 -6.17 -6.02
CA LEU A 164 -0.60 -5.44 -7.28
C LEU A 164 0.49 -5.71 -8.32
N THR A 165 1.74 -5.95 -7.89
CA THR A 165 2.84 -6.31 -8.79
C THR A 165 2.62 -7.69 -9.43
N VAL A 166 2.09 -8.66 -8.67
CA VAL A 166 1.74 -9.98 -9.22
C VAL A 166 0.61 -9.88 -10.24
N LEU A 167 -0.45 -9.11 -9.92
CA LEU A 167 -1.52 -8.83 -10.86
C LEU A 167 -1.02 -8.15 -12.13
N ALA A 168 -0.07 -7.22 -12.02
CA ALA A 168 0.48 -6.54 -13.17
C ALA A 168 1.18 -7.47 -14.17
N GLY A 169 1.89 -8.48 -13.67
CA GLY A 169 2.43 -9.55 -14.51
C GLY A 169 1.33 -10.28 -15.28
N GLN A 170 0.22 -10.60 -14.61
CA GLN A 170 -0.93 -11.27 -15.22
C GLN A 170 -1.64 -10.39 -16.25
N HIS A 171 -1.83 -9.10 -15.98
CA HIS A 171 -2.40 -8.16 -16.93
C HIS A 171 -1.47 -7.98 -18.15
N GLY A 172 -0.16 -7.81 -17.92
CA GLY A 172 0.85 -7.70 -18.98
C GLY A 172 0.86 -8.90 -19.93
N ALA A 173 0.68 -10.12 -19.40
CA ALA A 173 0.57 -11.34 -20.18
C ALA A 173 -0.57 -11.33 -21.21
N SER A 174 -1.67 -10.67 -20.85
CA SER A 174 -2.87 -10.58 -21.68
C SER A 174 -2.85 -9.36 -22.60
N LEU A 175 -1.86 -8.47 -22.47
CA LEU A 175 -1.82 -7.19 -23.18
C LEU A 175 -1.84 -7.36 -24.71
N ALA A 176 -1.14 -8.37 -25.23
CA ALA A 176 -1.13 -8.69 -26.67
C ALA A 176 -2.54 -9.01 -27.22
N MET A 177 -3.46 -9.49 -26.38
CA MET A 177 -4.85 -9.79 -26.73
C MET A 177 -5.74 -8.55 -26.72
N VAL A 178 -5.31 -7.46 -26.09
CA VAL A 178 -6.03 -6.19 -26.07
C VAL A 178 -5.70 -5.41 -27.36
N PRO A 179 -6.69 -5.07 -28.21
CA PRO A 179 -6.48 -4.26 -29.39
C PRO A 179 -5.78 -2.93 -29.05
N PRO A 180 -4.83 -2.43 -29.86
CA PRO A 180 -4.08 -1.21 -29.53
C PRO A 180 -4.94 0.02 -29.26
N ASP A 181 -6.09 0.14 -29.94
CA ASP A 181 -7.07 1.22 -29.78
C ASP A 181 -7.89 1.12 -28.48
N MET A 182 -7.87 -0.03 -27.80
CA MET A 182 -8.48 -0.24 -26.49
C MET A 182 -7.49 -0.13 -25.33
N ARG A 183 -6.20 0.09 -25.61
CA ARG A 183 -5.17 0.26 -24.58
C ARG A 183 -5.14 1.73 -24.13
N ARG A 184 -5.84 2.03 -23.04
CA ARG A 184 -5.88 3.40 -22.49
C ARG A 184 -4.65 3.66 -21.61
N PRO A 185 -4.09 4.89 -21.61
CA PRO A 185 -2.91 5.21 -20.80
C PRO A 185 -3.09 4.89 -19.32
N CYS A 186 -4.25 5.22 -18.76
CA CYS A 186 -4.54 4.95 -17.36
C CYS A 186 -4.60 3.46 -17.05
N ASP A 187 -5.28 2.65 -17.87
CA ASP A 187 -5.34 1.19 -17.67
C ASP A 187 -3.92 0.58 -17.72
N LEU A 188 -3.06 1.04 -18.64
CA LEU A 188 -1.67 0.59 -18.73
C LEU A 188 -0.85 1.00 -17.49
N ALA A 189 -1.00 2.23 -17.03
CA ALA A 189 -0.26 2.75 -15.89
C ALA A 189 -0.67 2.06 -14.58
N THR A 190 -1.97 1.98 -14.28
CA THR A 190 -2.50 1.51 -13.00
C THR A 190 -2.49 -0.02 -12.87
N HIS A 191 -2.58 -0.75 -13.97
CA HIS A 191 -2.69 -2.22 -13.92
C HIS A 191 -1.45 -2.95 -14.41
N ILE A 192 -0.49 -2.30 -15.09
CA ILE A 192 0.66 -3.01 -15.70
C ILE A 192 2.00 -2.35 -15.33
N TYR A 193 2.20 -1.09 -15.67
CA TYR A 193 3.55 -0.51 -15.67
C TYR A 193 3.92 0.28 -14.41
N ALA A 194 2.95 0.76 -13.64
CA ALA A 194 3.17 1.49 -12.39
C ALA A 194 2.08 1.16 -11.33
N PRO A 195 1.77 -0.13 -11.10
CA PRO A 195 0.56 -0.53 -10.38
C PRO A 195 0.55 -0.10 -8.91
N ALA A 196 1.72 0.01 -8.28
CA ALA A 196 1.88 0.39 -6.88
C ALA A 196 2.27 1.86 -6.67
N ARG A 197 2.34 2.70 -7.72
CA ARG A 197 2.85 4.09 -7.61
C ARG A 197 2.11 4.92 -6.56
N HIS A 198 0.80 4.73 -6.43
CA HIS A 198 -0.01 5.46 -5.45
C HIS A 198 0.30 5.09 -4.00
N LEU A 199 0.91 3.92 -3.76
CA LEU A 199 1.30 3.44 -2.43
C LEU A 199 2.60 4.07 -1.92
N GLU A 200 3.36 4.75 -2.78
CA GLU A 200 4.55 5.52 -2.38
C GLU A 200 4.22 6.63 -1.37
N HIS A 201 2.93 6.96 -1.24
CA HIS A 201 2.38 8.02 -0.38
C HIS A 201 1.80 7.52 0.94
N GLY A 202 1.95 6.23 1.25
CA GLY A 202 1.41 5.59 2.44
C GLY A 202 0.07 4.89 2.18
N LEU A 203 -0.62 4.51 3.26
CA LEU A 203 -1.86 3.75 3.17
C LEU A 203 -2.96 4.58 2.51
N PRO A 204 -3.52 4.12 1.37
CA PRO A 204 -4.70 4.76 0.80
C PRO A 204 -5.90 4.56 1.72
N VAL A 205 -6.47 5.67 2.17
CA VAL A 205 -7.66 5.69 3.04
C VAL A 205 -8.91 6.10 2.27
N TRP A 206 -8.72 6.66 1.08
CA TRP A 206 -9.76 6.94 0.11
C TRP A 206 -9.14 6.93 -1.28
N GLU A 207 -9.79 6.27 -2.23
CA GLU A 207 -9.37 6.20 -3.62
C GLU A 207 -10.59 6.28 -4.53
N ARG A 208 -10.44 6.92 -5.68
CA ARG A 208 -11.52 7.02 -6.66
C ARG A 208 -10.98 7.15 -8.09
N SER A 209 -11.67 6.54 -9.05
CA SER A 209 -11.47 6.79 -10.48
C SER A 209 -11.85 8.24 -10.84
N GLU A 210 -11.35 8.75 -11.96
CA GLU A 210 -11.66 10.11 -12.42
C GLU A 210 -13.17 10.32 -12.64
N ASP A 211 -13.85 9.38 -13.30
CA ASP A 211 -15.30 9.43 -13.53
C ASP A 211 -16.11 9.23 -12.24
N GLY A 212 -15.43 8.79 -11.19
CA GLY A 212 -15.98 8.56 -9.89
C GLY A 212 -16.89 7.34 -9.76
N ALA A 213 -16.94 6.48 -10.77
CA ALA A 213 -17.76 5.28 -10.80
C ALA A 213 -17.16 4.12 -10.00
N VAL A 214 -15.84 4.14 -9.77
CA VAL A 214 -15.12 3.17 -8.97
C VAL A 214 -14.39 3.88 -7.83
N GLY A 215 -14.44 3.32 -6.63
CA GLY A 215 -13.69 3.86 -5.51
C GLY A 215 -13.81 3.03 -4.26
N ARG A 216 -12.97 3.35 -3.29
CA ARG A 216 -12.99 2.74 -1.96
C ARG A 216 -12.61 3.74 -0.89
N TYR A 217 -13.06 3.51 0.33
CA TYR A 217 -12.60 4.30 1.48
C TYR A 217 -12.58 3.47 2.76
N LEU A 218 -11.61 3.76 3.62
CA LEU A 218 -11.38 3.07 4.87
C LEU A 218 -12.47 3.45 5.88
N THR A 219 -13.20 2.45 6.37
CA THR A 219 -14.26 2.62 7.37
C THR A 219 -13.83 2.22 8.77
N ALA A 220 -12.92 1.24 8.88
CA ALA A 220 -12.38 0.80 10.15
C ALA A 220 -10.99 0.17 9.99
N HIS A 221 -10.21 0.16 11.07
CA HIS A 221 -8.98 -0.61 11.18
C HIS A 221 -8.81 -1.15 12.60
N GLU A 222 -8.22 -2.34 12.71
CA GLU A 222 -7.93 -3.00 13.98
C GLU A 222 -6.49 -3.53 13.96
N PRO A 223 -5.54 -2.80 14.57
CA PRO A 223 -4.17 -3.29 14.71
C PRO A 223 -4.09 -4.38 15.78
N ALA A 224 -3.14 -5.31 15.61
CA ALA A 224 -2.99 -6.49 16.47
C ALA A 224 -4.27 -7.34 16.54
N TRP A 225 -5.00 -7.40 15.42
CA TRP A 225 -6.21 -8.20 15.27
C TRP A 225 -5.94 -9.67 15.62
N PRO A 226 -6.80 -10.33 16.41
CA PRO A 226 -6.60 -11.72 16.82
C PRO A 226 -6.66 -12.67 15.62
N VAL A 227 -5.50 -13.15 15.19
CA VAL A 227 -5.35 -14.02 14.03
C VAL A 227 -5.99 -15.39 14.26
N ASP A 228 -7.02 -15.73 13.49
CA ASP A 228 -7.41 -17.11 13.26
C ASP A 228 -6.65 -17.65 12.04
N GLU A 229 -5.67 -18.53 12.30
CA GLU A 229 -4.86 -19.15 11.24
C GLU A 229 -5.70 -19.92 10.21
N ALA A 230 -6.91 -20.37 10.57
CA ALA A 230 -7.79 -21.07 9.64
C ALA A 230 -8.21 -20.20 8.45
N LEU A 231 -8.28 -18.88 8.61
CA LEU A 231 -8.62 -17.96 7.52
C LEU A 231 -7.56 -17.90 6.42
N PHE A 232 -6.33 -18.32 6.72
CA PHE A 232 -5.21 -18.29 5.77
C PHE A 232 -4.92 -19.67 5.15
N ARG A 233 -5.85 -20.64 5.31
CA ARG A 233 -5.73 -21.97 4.73
C ARG A 233 -6.59 -22.11 3.49
N LEU A 234 -6.03 -22.70 2.44
CA LEU A 234 -6.76 -23.05 1.23
C LEU A 234 -7.54 -24.36 1.44
N PRO A 235 -8.78 -24.47 0.95
CA PRO A 235 -9.52 -25.73 0.96
C PRO A 235 -8.80 -26.81 0.13
N GLU A 236 -8.47 -27.94 0.75
CA GLU A 236 -7.73 -29.03 0.08
C GLU A 236 -8.55 -29.71 -1.02
N SER A 237 -9.88 -29.73 -0.88
CA SER A 237 -10.78 -30.43 -1.81
C SER A 237 -11.12 -29.63 -3.07
N TYR A 238 -10.70 -28.37 -3.18
CA TYR A 238 -11.08 -27.51 -4.29
C TYR A 238 -10.22 -27.74 -5.52
N GLU A 239 -10.84 -27.69 -6.70
CA GLU A 239 -10.13 -27.80 -7.97
C GLU A 239 -9.26 -26.57 -8.22
N ARG A 240 -8.00 -26.77 -8.57
CA ARG A 240 -7.06 -25.68 -8.86
C ARG A 240 -6.85 -25.52 -10.36
N TYR A 241 -6.86 -24.29 -10.84
CA TYR A 241 -6.57 -23.96 -12.23
C TYR A 241 -5.78 -22.65 -12.32
N SER A 242 -5.10 -22.42 -13.45
CA SER A 242 -4.30 -21.22 -13.71
C SER A 242 -4.64 -20.62 -15.07
N LEU A 243 -4.47 -19.30 -15.21
CA LEU A 243 -4.63 -18.61 -16.49
C LEU A 243 -3.38 -18.85 -17.36
N GLY A 244 -3.56 -19.48 -18.52
CA GLY A 244 -2.46 -19.75 -19.48
C GLY A 244 -2.01 -21.21 -19.58
N GLY A 245 -2.70 -22.15 -18.90
CA GLY A 245 -2.54 -23.58 -19.13
C GLY A 245 -3.55 -24.11 -20.17
N PHE A 246 -3.23 -23.99 -21.46
CA PHE A 246 -3.84 -24.76 -22.54
C PHE A 246 -2.76 -25.48 -23.34
#